data_AF-A0A0L6X220-F1
#
_entry.id   AF-A0A0L6X220-F1
#
_cell.length_a   1.000
_cell.length_b   1.000
_cell.length_c   1.000
_cell.angle_alpha   90.00
_cell.angle_beta   90.00
_cell.angle_gamma   90.00
#
_symmetry.space_group_name_H-M   'P 1'
#
loop_
_entity.id
_entity.type
_entity.pdbx_description
1 polymer ?
#
loop_
_entity_poly.entity_id
_entity_poly.type
_entity_poly.pdbx_seq_one_letter_code
_entity_poly.pdbx_strand_id
1 'polypeptide(L)'
;MDSREDFPRVSLATVNDWHTVKANYKSTVLDVLNELIQSHGLAAERDALLAHANQYVERVCKMARPNLRVNGHNFESLSQDEYDTEPFDEALDRRIWSLADTRLQWQKRIAETRRTLPREFERTVLDLFNQHRVVDGEAALHREVMEDIEQDDIDGA
;
A
#
# COMPACT_ATOMS: atom_id res chain seq x y z
N MET A 1 -17.64 -22.81 -18.95
CA MET A 1 -17.84 -22.31 -17.58
C MET A 1 -17.05 -23.25 -16.68
N ASP A 2 -15.99 -22.73 -16.06
CA ASP A 2 -14.99 -23.50 -15.32
C ASP A 2 -15.56 -23.89 -13.94
N SER A 3 -16.08 -25.12 -13.82
CA SER A 3 -16.68 -25.67 -12.58
C SER A 3 -15.67 -25.81 -11.40
N ARG A 4 -14.43 -25.33 -11.59
CA ARG A 4 -13.35 -25.31 -10.60
C ARG A 4 -13.34 -24.06 -9.72
N GLU A 5 -14.22 -23.10 -9.99
CA GLU A 5 -14.42 -21.91 -9.16
C GLU A 5 -15.53 -22.09 -8.11
N ASP A 6 -16.33 -23.16 -8.21
CA ASP A 6 -17.46 -23.41 -7.31
C ASP A 6 -17.05 -23.87 -5.90
N PHE A 7 -15.80 -24.31 -5.71
CA PHE A 7 -15.27 -24.73 -4.41
C PHE A 7 -14.26 -23.72 -3.85
N PRO A 8 -14.41 -23.30 -2.58
CA PRO A 8 -13.48 -22.38 -1.95
C PRO A 8 -12.09 -23.04 -1.83
N ARG A 9 -11.08 -22.40 -2.43
CA ARG A 9 -9.68 -22.80 -2.32
C ARG A 9 -9.09 -22.31 -1.01
N VAL A 10 -8.13 -23.04 -0.47
CA VAL A 10 -7.44 -22.65 0.77
C VAL A 10 -6.44 -21.56 0.47
N SER A 11 -6.59 -20.41 1.13
CA SER A 11 -5.66 -19.29 1.02
C SER A 11 -4.57 -19.39 2.08
N LEU A 12 -3.32 -19.27 1.65
CA LEU A 12 -2.13 -19.18 2.47
C LEU A 12 -1.55 -17.76 2.39
N ALA A 13 -0.99 -17.29 3.49
CA ALA A 13 -0.35 -15.98 3.57
C ALA A 13 1.04 -16.00 2.93
N THR A 14 1.79 -17.09 3.08
CA THR A 14 3.14 -17.19 2.50
C THR A 14 3.41 -18.60 1.98
N VAL A 15 4.27 -18.69 0.97
CA VAL A 15 4.76 -19.98 0.44
C VAL A 15 5.49 -20.79 1.52
N ASN A 16 6.17 -20.11 2.44
CA ASN A 16 6.84 -20.73 3.58
C ASN A 16 5.86 -21.48 4.52
N ASP A 17 4.61 -21.00 4.63
CA ASP A 17 3.59 -21.70 5.42
C ASP A 17 3.29 -23.07 4.82
N TRP A 18 3.22 -23.14 3.48
CA TRP A 18 3.05 -24.40 2.78
C TRP A 18 4.23 -25.36 3.01
N HIS A 19 5.47 -24.85 2.97
CA HIS A 19 6.65 -25.66 3.28
C HIS A 19 6.62 -26.21 4.70
N THR A 20 6.22 -25.37 5.66
CA THR A 20 6.09 -25.76 7.06
C THR A 20 5.04 -26.85 7.24
N VAL A 21 3.87 -26.70 6.61
CA VAL A 21 2.81 -27.73 6.61
C VAL A 21 3.31 -29.04 5.99
N LYS A 22 4.00 -28.97 4.85
CA LYS A 22 4.58 -30.15 4.19
C LYS A 22 5.61 -30.84 5.07
N ALA A 23 6.49 -30.08 5.73
CA ALA A 23 7.52 -30.61 6.61
C ALA A 23 6.91 -31.30 7.84
N ASN A 24 5.93 -30.66 8.49
CA ASN A 24 5.24 -31.21 9.65
C ASN A 24 4.45 -32.48 9.31
N TYR A 25 3.74 -32.46 8.18
CA TYR A 25 3.03 -33.63 7.66
C TYR A 25 3.99 -34.79 7.38
N LYS A 26 5.11 -34.50 6.70
CA LYS A 26 6.14 -35.50 6.42
C LYS A 26 6.71 -36.09 7.71
N SER A 27 7.07 -35.25 8.69
CA SER A 27 7.59 -35.73 9.99
C SER A 27 6.60 -36.67 10.65
N THR A 28 5.34 -36.25 10.77
CA THR A 28 4.28 -37.03 11.43
C THR A 28 4.08 -38.39 10.75
N VAL A 29 4.06 -38.43 9.41
CA VAL A 29 3.93 -39.69 8.66
C VAL A 29 5.12 -40.62 8.91
N LEU A 30 6.34 -40.07 8.96
CA LEU A 30 7.54 -40.86 9.22
C LEU A 30 7.59 -41.37 10.66
N ASP A 31 7.12 -40.58 11.63
CA ASP A 31 7.05 -40.97 13.04
C ASP A 31 6.07 -42.14 13.23
N VAL A 32 4.86 -42.03 12.68
CA VAL A 32 3.86 -43.13 12.69
C VAL A 32 4.38 -44.37 11.97
N LEU A 33 5.08 -44.19 10.84
CA LEU A 33 5.67 -45.33 10.12
C LEU A 33 6.73 -46.04 10.96
N ASN A 34 7.59 -45.29 11.67
CA ASN A 34 8.61 -45.88 12.53
C ASN A 34 7.99 -46.69 13.68
N GLU A 35 6.90 -46.19 14.29
CA GLU A 35 6.15 -46.93 15.31
C GLU A 35 5.55 -48.24 14.77
N LEU A 36 5.00 -48.21 13.54
CA LEU A 36 4.45 -49.39 12.88
C LEU A 36 5.54 -50.42 12.53
N ILE A 37 6.69 -49.96 12.04
CA ILE A 37 7.83 -50.84 11.74
C ILE A 37 8.34 -51.54 13.01
N GLN A 38 8.44 -50.81 14.13
CA GLN A 38 8.87 -51.37 15.41
C GLN A 38 7.85 -52.38 15.97
N SER A 39 6.56 -52.05 15.93
CA SER A 39 5.50 -52.92 16.46
C SER A 39 5.30 -54.21 15.65
N HIS A 40 5.53 -54.19 14.34
CA HIS A 40 5.34 -55.35 13.46
C HIS A 40 6.64 -56.09 13.12
N GLY A 41 7.79 -55.62 13.64
CA GLY A 41 9.09 -56.26 13.42
C GLY A 41 9.60 -56.19 11.97
N LEU A 42 9.16 -55.19 11.19
CA LEU A 42 9.44 -55.05 9.75
C LEU A 42 10.78 -54.35 9.45
N ALA A 43 11.78 -54.53 10.32
CA ALA A 43 13.04 -53.78 10.25
C ALA A 43 13.81 -54.01 8.93
N ALA A 44 13.69 -55.20 8.34
CA ALA A 44 14.33 -55.54 7.07
C ALA A 44 13.72 -54.80 5.86
N GLU A 45 12.45 -54.39 5.94
CA GLU A 45 11.73 -53.71 4.86
C GLU A 45 11.66 -52.19 5.05
N ARG A 46 12.28 -51.68 6.14
CA ARG A 46 12.25 -50.27 6.54
C ARG A 46 12.57 -49.33 5.39
N ASP A 47 13.63 -49.59 4.64
CA ASP A 47 14.09 -48.67 3.60
C ASP A 47 13.12 -48.62 2.41
N ALA A 48 12.50 -49.75 2.06
CA ALA A 48 11.45 -49.81 1.02
C ALA A 48 10.18 -49.08 1.47
N LEU A 49 9.75 -49.29 2.73
CA LEU A 49 8.59 -48.60 3.30
C LEU A 49 8.81 -47.09 3.40
N LEU A 50 10.02 -46.66 3.79
CA LEU A 50 10.40 -45.24 3.80
C LEU A 50 10.34 -44.63 2.40
N ALA A 51 10.83 -45.34 1.37
CA ALA A 51 10.76 -44.86 0.00
C ALA A 51 9.30 -44.67 -0.46
N HIS A 52 8.43 -45.64 -0.17
CA HIS A 52 7.01 -45.56 -0.50
C HIS A 52 6.27 -44.46 0.28
N ALA A 53 6.60 -44.27 1.56
CA ALA A 53 6.03 -43.19 2.37
C ALA A 53 6.41 -41.81 1.83
N ASN A 54 7.67 -41.62 1.43
CA ASN A 54 8.11 -40.38 0.79
C ASN A 54 7.35 -40.12 -0.53
N GLN A 55 7.22 -41.14 -1.40
CA GLN A 55 6.42 -41.02 -2.62
C GLN A 55 4.95 -40.71 -2.35
N TYR A 56 4.38 -41.30 -1.30
CA TYR A 56 3.01 -41.03 -0.89
C TYR A 56 2.85 -39.56 -0.46
N VAL A 57 3.73 -39.06 0.41
CA VAL A 57 3.74 -37.66 0.85
C VAL A 57 3.86 -36.71 -0.34
N GLU A 58 4.75 -36.99 -1.29
CA GLU A 58 4.91 -36.18 -2.49
C GLU A 58 3.65 -36.17 -3.36
N ARG A 59 3.01 -37.33 -3.54
CA ARG A 59 1.77 -37.44 -4.32
C ARG A 59 0.63 -36.67 -3.69
N VAL A 60 0.46 -36.77 -2.37
CA VAL A 60 -0.54 -36.02 -1.61
C VAL A 60 -0.29 -34.52 -1.76
N CYS A 61 0.95 -34.07 -1.58
CA CYS A 61 1.31 -32.66 -1.77
C CYS A 61 1.02 -32.18 -3.19
N LYS A 62 1.31 -33.00 -4.21
CA LYS A 62 1.02 -32.68 -5.62
C LYS A 62 -0.48 -32.57 -5.89
N MET A 63 -1.30 -33.43 -5.28
CA MET A 63 -2.77 -33.36 -5.38
C MET A 63 -3.36 -32.15 -4.65
N ALA A 64 -2.69 -31.67 -3.59
CA ALA A 64 -3.12 -30.50 -2.84
C ALA A 64 -2.84 -29.17 -3.58
N ARG A 65 -1.77 -29.08 -4.38
CA ARG A 65 -1.36 -27.88 -5.15
C ARG A 65 -2.52 -27.13 -5.86
N PRO A 66 -3.39 -27.76 -6.67
CA PRO A 66 -4.48 -27.05 -7.36
C PRO A 66 -5.49 -26.38 -6.42
N ASN A 67 -5.57 -26.83 -5.18
CA ASN A 67 -6.54 -26.34 -4.19
C ASN A 67 -5.99 -25.21 -3.32
N LEU A 68 -4.76 -24.76 -3.57
CA LEU A 68 -4.09 -23.72 -2.79
C LEU A 68 -4.02 -22.39 -3.55
N ARG A 69 -4.16 -21.30 -2.78
CA ARG A 69 -3.86 -19.93 -3.21
C ARG A 69 -2.84 -19.32 -2.27
N VAL A 70 -1.92 -18.52 -2.78
CA VAL A 70 -0.96 -17.75 -1.97
C VAL A 70 -1.12 -16.29 -2.35
N ASN A 71 -1.45 -15.44 -1.38
CA ASN A 71 -1.66 -14.00 -1.61
C ASN A 71 -2.59 -13.68 -2.79
N GLY A 72 -3.65 -14.48 -2.97
CA GLY A 72 -4.63 -14.29 -4.04
C GLY A 72 -4.25 -14.90 -5.40
N HIS A 73 -3.01 -15.38 -5.56
CA HIS A 73 -2.57 -16.08 -6.77
C HIS A 73 -2.74 -17.60 -6.63
N ASN A 74 -2.99 -18.28 -7.76
CA ASN A 74 -3.04 -19.74 -7.76
C ASN A 74 -1.64 -20.31 -7.49
N PHE A 75 -1.57 -21.38 -6.70
CA PHE A 75 -0.28 -21.99 -6.38
C PHE A 75 0.42 -22.58 -7.62
N GLU A 76 -0.33 -23.05 -8.62
CA GLU A 76 0.22 -23.61 -9.86
C GLU A 76 0.92 -22.58 -10.77
N SER A 77 0.55 -21.30 -10.65
CA SER A 77 1.20 -20.22 -11.40
C SER A 77 2.51 -19.75 -10.78
N LEU A 78 2.83 -20.18 -9.55
CA LEU A 78 4.11 -19.89 -8.90
C LEU A 78 5.12 -20.93 -9.41
N SER A 79 6.04 -20.50 -10.26
CA SER A 79 6.97 -21.40 -10.97
C SER A 79 8.05 -21.94 -10.04
N GLN A 80 8.42 -23.23 -10.15
CA GLN A 80 9.27 -23.95 -9.16
C GLN A 80 10.67 -23.34 -8.93
N ASP A 81 11.12 -22.49 -9.86
CA ASP A 81 12.39 -21.74 -9.79
C ASP A 81 12.24 -20.34 -9.14
N GLU A 82 11.01 -19.86 -8.95
CA GLU A 82 10.65 -18.57 -8.32
C GLU A 82 10.55 -18.67 -6.78
N TYR A 83 10.74 -19.88 -6.24
CA TYR A 83 10.63 -20.18 -4.80
C TYR A 83 11.90 -19.78 -4.03
N ASP A 84 13.07 -19.75 -4.68
CA ASP A 84 14.36 -19.47 -4.03
C ASP A 84 14.91 -18.07 -4.35
N THR A 85 14.32 -17.36 -5.31
CA THR A 85 14.70 -15.98 -5.61
C THR A 85 13.45 -15.24 -6.08
N GLU A 86 12.93 -14.37 -5.21
CA GLU A 86 11.89 -13.41 -5.61
C GLU A 86 12.44 -12.62 -6.81
N PRO A 87 11.81 -12.69 -7.99
CA PRO A 87 12.29 -11.98 -9.16
C PRO A 87 12.23 -10.48 -8.88
N PHE A 88 13.30 -9.75 -9.24
CA PHE A 88 13.36 -8.32 -8.99
C PHE A 88 12.25 -7.59 -9.76
N ASP A 89 11.30 -7.01 -9.03
CA ASP A 89 10.21 -6.24 -9.62
C ASP A 89 10.72 -4.84 -10.04
N GLU A 90 11.25 -4.76 -11.26
CA GLU A 90 11.70 -3.50 -11.85
C GLU A 90 10.59 -2.44 -11.92
N ALA A 91 9.32 -2.85 -12.04
CA ALA A 91 8.21 -1.90 -12.09
C ALA A 91 7.97 -1.27 -10.72
N LEU A 92 8.05 -2.08 -9.65
CA LEU A 92 8.01 -1.61 -8.28
C LEU A 92 9.21 -0.72 -7.96
N ASP A 93 10.42 -1.09 -8.39
CA ASP A 93 11.62 -0.27 -8.18
C ASP A 93 11.47 1.10 -8.87
N ARG A 94 11.11 1.15 -10.16
CA ARG A 94 10.83 2.41 -10.88
C ARG A 94 9.76 3.24 -10.17
N ARG A 95 8.74 2.59 -9.59
CA ARG A 95 7.71 3.26 -8.79
C ARG A 95 8.29 3.84 -7.49
N ILE A 96 9.16 3.12 -6.79
CA ILE A 96 9.84 3.61 -5.59
C ILE A 96 10.68 4.85 -5.92
N TRP A 97 11.45 4.81 -7.01
CA TRP A 97 12.26 5.95 -7.45
C TRP A 97 11.42 7.17 -7.82
N SER A 98 10.38 6.98 -8.63
CA SER A 98 9.47 8.08 -8.99
C SER A 98 8.73 8.66 -7.77
N LEU A 99 8.34 7.82 -6.80
CA LEU A 99 7.74 8.28 -5.56
C LEU A 99 8.72 9.06 -4.69
N ALA A 100 9.99 8.64 -4.65
CA ALA A 100 11.03 9.37 -3.93
C ALA A 100 11.27 10.76 -4.54
N ASP A 101 11.34 10.85 -5.87
CA ASP A 101 11.51 12.13 -6.57
C ASP A 101 10.30 13.06 -6.37
N THR A 102 9.08 12.55 -6.55
CA THR A 102 7.86 13.35 -6.32
C THR A 102 7.77 13.81 -4.86
N ARG A 103 8.15 12.98 -3.89
CA ARG A 103 8.22 13.38 -2.47
C ARG A 103 9.20 14.54 -2.27
N LEU A 104 10.39 14.47 -2.86
CA LEU A 104 11.38 15.53 -2.76
C LEU A 104 10.87 16.85 -3.37
N GLN A 105 10.24 16.77 -4.55
CA GLN A 105 9.62 17.91 -5.21
C GLN A 105 8.52 18.55 -4.34
N TRP A 106 7.65 17.73 -3.73
CA TRP A 106 6.61 18.21 -2.82
C TRP A 106 7.20 18.88 -1.58
N GLN A 107 8.24 18.30 -0.98
CA GLN A 107 8.92 18.91 0.17
C GLN A 107 9.51 20.28 -0.19
N LYS A 108 10.15 20.39 -1.35
CA LYS A 108 10.67 21.67 -1.85
C LYS A 108 9.55 22.69 -2.05
N ARG A 109 8.48 22.32 -2.75
CA ARG A 109 7.33 23.21 -2.99
C ARG A 109 6.72 23.68 -1.68
N ILE A 110 6.47 22.78 -0.72
CA ILE A 110 5.90 23.13 0.58
C ILE A 110 6.82 24.12 1.32
N ALA A 111 8.13 23.91 1.31
CA ALA A 111 9.08 24.81 1.95
C ALA A 111 9.09 26.20 1.29
N GLU A 112 9.08 26.25 -0.05
CA GLU A 112 9.01 27.50 -0.81
C GLU A 112 7.70 28.24 -0.53
N THR A 113 6.56 27.55 -0.63
CA THR A 113 5.23 28.11 -0.35
C THR A 113 5.14 28.65 1.07
N ARG A 114 5.65 27.93 2.08
CA ARG A 114 5.67 28.41 3.48
C ARG A 114 6.53 29.66 3.66
N ARG A 115 7.54 29.87 2.82
CA ARG A 115 8.46 31.02 2.92
C ARG A 115 7.94 32.25 2.17
N THR A 116 7.34 32.07 0.99
CA THR A 116 6.97 33.20 0.11
C THR A 116 5.52 33.61 0.26
N LEU A 117 4.60 32.65 0.30
CA LEU A 117 3.17 32.90 0.19
C LEU A 117 2.62 33.75 1.35
N PRO A 118 3.03 33.56 2.63
CA PRO A 118 2.58 34.43 3.71
C PRO A 118 2.98 35.90 3.52
N ARG A 119 4.18 36.17 3.00
CA ARG A 119 4.68 37.54 2.76
C ARG A 119 3.97 38.20 1.60
N GLU A 120 3.72 37.44 0.53
CA GLU A 120 2.93 37.92 -0.61
C GLU A 120 1.50 38.24 -0.17
N PHE A 121 0.88 37.37 0.62
CA PHE A 121 -0.46 37.58 1.15
C PHE A 121 -0.52 38.81 2.07
N GLU A 122 0.42 38.94 3.02
CA GLU A 122 0.55 40.11 3.88
C GLU A 122 0.62 41.40 3.07
N ARG A 123 1.50 41.46 2.06
CA ARG A 123 1.62 42.61 1.18
C ARG A 123 0.30 42.94 0.48
N THR A 124 -0.36 41.94 -0.11
CA THR A 124 -1.63 42.16 -0.81
C THR A 124 -2.73 42.67 0.12
N VAL A 125 -2.78 42.16 1.35
CA VAL A 125 -3.77 42.57 2.35
C VAL A 125 -3.50 44.00 2.80
N LEU A 126 -2.24 44.36 3.05
CA LEU A 126 -1.86 45.73 3.40
C LEU A 126 -2.16 46.72 2.27
N ASP A 127 -1.88 46.34 1.02
CA ASP A 127 -2.17 47.17 -0.15
C ASP A 127 -3.69 47.43 -0.27
N LEU A 128 -4.53 46.42 -0.04
CA LEU A 128 -5.99 46.57 -0.01
C LEU A 128 -6.48 47.48 1.11
N PHE A 129 -5.95 47.34 2.32
CA PHE A 129 -6.30 48.23 3.44
C PHE A 129 -5.90 49.68 3.17
N ASN A 130 -4.73 49.89 2.57
CA ASN A 130 -4.27 51.24 2.21
C ASN A 130 -5.17 51.87 1.15
N GLN A 131 -5.57 51.12 0.12
CA GLN A 131 -6.53 51.59 -0.89
C GLN A 131 -7.88 51.96 -0.26
N HIS A 132 -8.41 51.12 0.63
CA HIS A 132 -9.66 51.42 1.33
C HIS A 132 -9.56 52.68 2.18
N ARG A 133 -8.45 52.90 2.89
CA ARG A 133 -8.22 54.12 3.67
C ARG A 133 -8.19 55.39 2.82
N VAL A 134 -7.63 55.32 1.61
CA VAL A 134 -7.62 56.45 0.68
C VAL A 134 -9.05 56.76 0.22
N VAL A 135 -9.80 55.74 -0.18
CA VAL A 135 -11.20 55.90 -0.62
C VAL A 135 -12.09 56.44 0.51
N ASP A 136 -11.95 55.92 1.73
CA ASP A 136 -12.69 56.41 2.90
C ASP A 136 -12.34 57.88 3.22
N GLY A 137 -11.06 58.24 3.11
CA GLY A 137 -10.60 59.61 3.33
C GLY A 137 -11.12 60.58 2.25
N GLU A 138 -11.10 60.18 0.99
CA GLU A 138 -11.67 60.96 -0.12
C GLU A 138 -13.19 61.11 0.01
N ALA A 139 -13.89 60.06 0.44
CA ALA A 139 -15.34 60.10 0.69
C ALA A 139 -15.69 61.00 1.90
N ALA A 140 -14.87 61.01 2.94
CA ALA A 140 -15.04 61.92 4.07
C ALA A 140 -14.80 63.38 3.68
N LEU A 141 -13.73 63.67 2.94
CA LEU A 141 -13.43 65.00 2.41
C LEU A 141 -14.54 65.50 1.47
N HIS A 142 -15.05 64.63 0.58
CA HIS A 142 -16.16 65.00 -0.31
C HIS A 142 -17.46 65.25 0.47
N ARG A 143 -17.69 64.54 1.59
CA ARG A 143 -18.85 64.80 2.46
C ARG A 143 -18.72 66.15 3.17
N GLU A 144 -17.56 66.45 3.75
CA GLU A 144 -17.29 67.74 4.41
C GLU A 144 -17.47 68.91 3.42
N VAL A 145 -16.95 68.79 2.20
CA VAL A 145 -17.12 69.82 1.16
C VAL A 145 -18.59 69.98 0.71
N MET A 146 -19.39 68.90 0.70
CA MET A 146 -20.82 68.99 0.40
C MET A 146 -21.61 69.67 1.53
N GLU A 147 -21.29 69.34 2.79
CA GLU A 147 -21.90 69.95 3.97
C GLU A 147 -21.59 71.45 4.04
N ASP A 148 -20.36 71.87 3.70
CA ASP A 148 -19.96 73.28 3.65
C ASP A 148 -20.71 74.06 2.55
N ILE A 149 -20.95 73.46 1.37
CA ILE A 149 -21.69 74.11 0.26
C ILE A 149 -23.19 74.26 0.59
N GLU A 150 -23.79 73.25 1.24
CA GLU A 150 -25.19 73.32 1.66
C GLU A 150 -25.43 74.36 2.77
N GLN A 151 -24.42 74.67 3.58
CA GLN A 151 -24.53 75.66 4.65
C GLN A 151 -24.47 77.10 4.13
N ASP A 152 -23.66 77.38 3.11
CA ASP A 152 -23.57 78.70 2.47
C ASP A 152 -24.83 79.07 1.67
N ASP A 153 -25.57 78.09 1.12
CA ASP A 153 -26.82 78.33 0.39
C ASP A 153 -28.04 78.60 1.32
N ILE A 154 -27.94 78.31 2.62
CA ILE A 154 -29.02 78.52 3.60
C ILE A 154 -28.95 79.92 4.24
N ASP A 155 -27.77 80.50 4.38
CA ASP A 155 -27.57 81.84 4.98
C ASP A 155 -27.63 83.00 3.97
N GLY A 156 -27.83 82.70 2.67
CA GLY A 156 -27.88 83.66 1.57
C GLY A 156 -29.27 84.07 1.04
N ALA A 157 -30.37 83.63 1.65
CA ALA A 157 -31.74 83.90 1.18
C ALA A 157 -32.51 84.95 2.01
#